data_AF-A0A974PVB2-F1
#
_entry.id   AF-A0A974PVB2-F1
#
_cell.length_a   1.000
_cell.length_b   1.000
_cell.length_c   1.000
_cell.angle_alpha   90.00
_cell.angle_beta   90.00
_cell.angle_gamma   90.00
#
_symmetry.space_group_name_H-M   'P 1'
#
loop_
_entity.id
_entity.type
_entity.pdbx_description
1 polymer ?
#
loop_
_entity_poly.entity_id
_entity_poly.type
_entity_poly.pdbx_seq_one_letter_code
_entity_poly.pdbx_strand_id
1 'polypeptide(L)' 'MADITGRDRQILIKALAYAIASIESLPPLRQEANDCADMKRILEEMVGSDQELARVTASVRRHLFPELPS' A
#
# COMPACT_ATOMS: atom_id res chain seq x y z
N MET A 1 13.79 2.08 20.97
CA MET A 1 12.99 1.59 19.82
C MET A 1 13.95 1.48 18.65
N ALA A 2 13.94 0.39 17.89
CA ALA A 2 14.79 0.33 16.70
C ALA A 2 14.29 1.39 15.71
N ASP A 3 15.17 2.29 15.29
CA ASP A 3 14.81 3.28 14.28
C ASP A 3 14.50 2.57 12.97
N ILE A 4 13.31 2.82 12.43
CA ILE A 4 12.92 2.34 11.11
C ILE A 4 13.77 3.10 10.09
N THR A 5 14.80 2.45 9.56
CA THR A 5 15.73 3.08 8.62
C THR A 5 15.80 2.31 7.31
N GLY A 6 16.06 3.02 6.21
CA GLY A 6 16.36 2.46 4.88
C GLY A 6 15.47 1.27 4.48
N ARG A 7 15.99 0.05 4.66
CA ARG A 7 15.32 -1.21 4.29
C ARG A 7 14.03 -1.47 5.08
N ASP A 8 13.99 -1.14 6.36
CA ASP A 8 12.80 -1.37 7.20
C ASP A 8 11.64 -0.51 6.71
N ARG A 9 11.93 0.76 6.40
CA ARG A 9 10.97 1.68 5.78
C ARG A 9 10.42 1.10 4.47
N GLN A 10 11.28 0.56 3.61
CA GLN A 10 10.86 -0.04 2.33
C GLN A 10 9.99 -1.29 2.51
N ILE A 11 10.29 -2.12 3.52
CA ILE A 11 9.47 -3.30 3.84
C ILE A 11 8.09 -2.85 4.31
N LEU A 12 8.01 -1.86 5.20
CA LEU A 12 6.76 -1.34 5.72
C LEU A 12 5.90 -0.69 4.62
N ILE A 13 6.51 0.11 3.75
CA ILE A 13 5.84 0.69 2.57
C ILE A 13 5.20 -0.41 1.72
N LYS A 14 5.96 -1.47 1.40
CA LYS A 14 5.44 -2.58 0.60
C LYS A 14 4.32 -3.32 1.33
N ALA A 15 4.52 -3.66 2.60
CA ALA A 15 3.52 -4.37 3.40
C ALA A 15 2.21 -3.60 3.49
N LEU A 16 2.30 -2.29 3.73
CA LEU A 16 1.15 -1.39 3.80
C LEU A 16 0.42 -1.30 2.46
N ALA A 17 1.16 -1.17 1.35
CA ALA A 17 0.59 -1.18 0.01
C ALA A 17 -0.12 -2.52 -0.33
N TYR A 18 0.44 -3.66 0.07
CA TYR A 18 -0.23 -4.97 -0.06
C TYR A 18 -1.53 -5.03 0.71
N ALA A 19 -1.51 -4.55 1.96
CA ALA A 19 -2.69 -4.57 2.80
C ALA A 19 -3.80 -3.67 2.23
N ILE A 20 -3.48 -2.45 1.80
CA ILE A 20 -4.42 -1.54 1.11
C ILE A 20 -5.01 -2.22 -0.12
N ALA A 21 -4.18 -2.72 -1.03
CA ALA A 21 -4.66 -3.33 -2.27
C ALA A 21 -5.51 -4.58 -2.02
N SER A 22 -5.19 -5.36 -0.98
CA SER A 22 -5.98 -6.51 -0.57
C SER A 22 -7.34 -6.09 -0.03
N ILE A 23 -7.38 -5.08 0.86
CA ILE A 23 -8.62 -4.54 1.42
C ILE A 23 -9.50 -3.95 0.31
N GLU A 24 -8.94 -3.17 -0.61
CA GLU A 24 -9.67 -2.59 -1.76
C GLU A 24 -10.29 -3.67 -2.68
N SER A 25 -9.71 -4.87 -2.71
CA SER A 25 -10.22 -5.98 -3.53
C SER A 25 -11.36 -6.78 -2.88
N LEU A 26 -11.61 -6.58 -1.59
CA LEU A 26 -12.70 -7.24 -0.88
C LEU A 26 -14.07 -6.70 -1.35
N PRO A 27 -15.17 -7.46 -1.14
CA PRO A 27 -16.51 -6.91 -1.33
C PRO A 27 -16.74 -5.66 -0.47
N PRO A 28 -17.49 -4.64 -0.93
CA PRO A 28 -17.63 -3.34 -0.25
C PRO A 28 -17.95 -3.40 1.24
N LEU A 29 -18.80 -4.34 1.65
CA LEU A 29 -19.19 -4.55 3.06
C LEU A 29 -18.04 -5.04 3.96
N ARG A 30 -16.89 -5.41 3.39
CA ARG A 30 -15.71 -5.93 4.08
C ARG A 30 -14.47 -5.05 3.85
N GLN A 31 -14.60 -3.92 3.17
CA GLN A 31 -13.45 -3.09 2.77
C GLN A 31 -12.89 -2.18 3.88
N GLU A 32 -13.26 -2.37 5.15
CA GLU A 32 -12.77 -1.59 6.32
C GLU A 32 -12.36 -0.15 5.97
N ALA A 33 -13.31 0.63 5.43
CA ALA A 33 -13.00 1.81 4.61
C ALA A 33 -12.24 2.90 5.37
N ASN A 34 -12.51 3.04 6.67
CA ASN A 34 -11.82 4.00 7.54
C ASN A 34 -10.36 3.61 7.73
N ASP A 35 -10.09 2.36 8.10
CA ASP A 35 -8.73 1.84 8.28
C ASP A 35 -7.95 1.92 6.97
N CYS A 36 -8.59 1.58 5.85
CA CYS A 36 -7.97 1.69 4.52
C CYS A 36 -7.61 3.14 4.17
N ALA A 37 -8.45 4.11 4.53
CA ALA A 37 -8.17 5.53 4.31
C ALA A 37 -6.99 6.02 5.16
N ASP A 38 -6.93 5.63 6.43
CA ASP A 38 -5.81 5.99 7.31
C ASP A 38 -4.51 5.31 6.87
N MET A 39 -4.56 4.05 6.42
CA MET A 39 -3.42 3.35 5.84
C MET A 39 -2.89 4.04 4.59
N LYS A 40 -3.76 4.59 3.73
CA LYS A 40 -3.34 5.37 2.55
C LYS A 40 -2.59 6.64 2.94
N ARG A 41 -3.10 7.39 3.94
CA ARG A 41 -2.42 8.59 4.47
C ARG A 41 -1.04 8.25 5.03
N ILE A 42 -0.95 7.18 5.83
CA ILE A 42 0.32 6.70 6.37
C ILE A 42 1.28 6.33 5.22
N LEU A 43 0.79 5.67 4.17
CA LEU A 43 1.62 5.32 3.02
C LEU A 43 2.12 6.56 2.27
N GLU A 44 1.27 7.56 2.06
CA GLU A 44 1.62 8.85 1.44
C GLU A 44 2.73 9.55 2.24
N GLU A 45 2.57 9.68 3.56
CA GLU A 45 3.59 10.23 4.46
C GLU A 45 4.89 9.41 4.46
N MET A 46 4.76 8.08 4.45
CA MET A 46 5.88 7.14 4.43
C MET A 46 6.59 7.10 3.08
N VAL A 47 6.03 7.58 1.99
CA VAL A 47 6.72 7.57 0.69
C VAL A 47 7.31 8.96 0.41
N GLY A 48 6.53 10.02 0.63
CA GLY A 48 6.98 11.42 0.44
C GLY A 48 7.13 11.84 -1.03
N SER A 49 6.68 11.01 -1.97
CA SER A 49 6.72 11.27 -3.42
C SER A 49 5.57 10.57 -4.14
N ASP A 50 4.76 11.34 -4.87
CA ASP A 50 3.65 10.80 -5.67
C ASP A 50 4.11 9.79 -6.72
N GLN A 51 5.30 10.01 -7.29
CA GLN A 51 5.88 9.09 -8.29
C GLN A 51 6.22 7.74 -7.65
N GLU A 52 6.83 7.75 -6.47
CA GLU A 52 7.17 6.52 -5.75
C GLU A 52 5.90 5.82 -5.25
N LEU A 53 4.89 6.58 -4.82
CA LEU A 53 3.60 6.05 -4.38
C LEU A 53 2.88 5.32 -5.53
N ALA A 54 2.83 5.96 -6.70
CA ALA A 54 2.27 5.36 -7.91
C ALA A 54 3.03 4.09 -8.31
N ARG A 55 4.36 4.13 -8.25
CA ARG A 55 5.22 2.98 -8.57
C ARG A 55 4.98 1.80 -7.61
N VAL A 56 4.95 2.04 -6.31
CA VAL A 56 4.71 1.00 -5.29
C VAL A 56 3.31 0.41 -5.48
N THR A 57 2.30 1.25 -5.64
CA THR A 57 0.90 0.81 -5.82
C THR A 57 0.74 -0.03 -7.09
N ALA A 58 1.29 0.43 -8.22
CA ALA A 58 1.26 -0.31 -9.48
C ALA A 58 2.00 -1.65 -9.38
N SER A 59 3.17 -1.66 -8.72
CA SER A 59 3.94 -2.88 -8.49
C SER A 59 3.17 -3.91 -7.66
N VAL A 60 2.48 -3.48 -6.61
CA VAL A 60 1.68 -4.37 -5.75
C VAL A 60 0.44 -4.87 -6.48
N ARG A 61 -0.28 -3.99 -7.19
CA ARG A 61 -1.48 -4.38 -7.95
C ARG A 61 -1.16 -5.41 -9.02
N ARG A 62 -0.05 -5.22 -9.77
CA ARG A 62 0.42 -6.22 -10.74
C ARG A 62 0.75 -7.56 -10.10
N HIS A 63 1.29 -7.55 -8.89
CA HIS A 63 1.65 -8.79 -8.19
C HIS A 63 0.42 -9.52 -7.63
N LEU A 64 -0.53 -8.79 -7.02
CA LEU A 64 -1.75 -9.38 -6.47
C LEU A 64 -2.76 -9.79 -7.54
N PHE A 65 -2.82 -9.03 -8.63
CA PHE A 65 -3.82 -9.18 -9.69
C PHE A 65 -3.14 -9.26 -11.07
N PRO A 66 -2.34 -10.31 -11.33
CA PRO A 66 -1.57 -10.42 -12.58
C PRO A 66 -2.46 -10.49 -13.83
N GLU A 67 -3.71 -10.90 -13.66
CA GLU A 67 -4.71 -11.05 -14.74
C GLU A 67 -5.47 -9.75 -15.04
N LEU A 68 -5.34 -8.70 -14.22
CA LEU A 68 -6.02 -7.42 -14.44
C LEU A 68 -5.14 -6.46 -15.25
N PRO A 69 -5.68 -5.80 -16.30
CA PRO A 69 -4.94 -4.79 -17.04
C PRO A 69 -4.54 -3.62 -16.12
N SER A 70 -3.31 -3.13 -16.31
CA SER A 70 -2.70 -2.05 -15.50
C SER A 70 -3.30 -0.68 -15.75
#